data_AF-A0A378N977-F1
#
_entry.id   AF-A0A378N977-F1
#
_cell.length_a   1.000
_cell.length_b   1.000
_cell.length_c   1.000
_cell.angle_alpha   90.00
_cell.angle_beta   90.00
_cell.angle_gamma   90.00
#
_symmetry.space_group_name_H-M   'P 1'
#
loop_
_entity.id
_entity.type
_entity.pdbx_description
1 polymer ?
#
loop_
_entity_poly.entity_id
_entity_poly.type
_entity_poly.pdbx_seq_one_letter_code
_entity_poly.pdbx_strand_id
1 'polypeptide(L)'
;MKKKLAEDVENDLISKLDEAKAALAKNQQTLKEKRDELLGLNNKLDSSPLVKKGKNALAEGTNAFASGENAIAFGTDSQATGNNAIALGANSKANAESAIAIGKGAQALKEKALALGENAIANRASAIAIGDNHSSKL
;
A
#
# COMPACT_ATOMS: atom_id res chain seq x y z
N MET A 1 32.68 -10.15 62.45
CA MET A 1 31.32 -10.24 61.86
C MET A 1 31.04 -9.17 60.81
N LYS A 2 31.25 -7.86 61.07
CA LYS A 2 30.88 -6.79 60.12
C LYS A 2 31.54 -6.85 58.72
N LYS A 3 32.76 -7.39 58.61
CA LYS A 3 33.52 -7.45 57.34
C LYS A 3 32.95 -8.47 56.34
N LYS A 4 32.45 -9.61 56.84
CA LYS A 4 31.87 -10.68 56.02
C LYS A 4 30.51 -10.28 55.43
N LEU A 5 29.70 -9.57 56.20
CA LEU A 5 28.39 -9.08 55.76
C LEU A 5 28.50 -8.06 54.61
N ALA A 6 29.53 -7.22 54.59
CA ALA A 6 29.74 -6.24 53.53
C ALA A 6 30.10 -6.92 52.19
N GLU A 7 30.92 -7.96 52.24
CA GLU A 7 31.34 -8.76 51.08
C GLU A 7 30.17 -9.57 50.49
N ASP A 8 29.32 -10.14 51.34
CA ASP A 8 28.10 -10.85 50.90
C ASP A 8 27.12 -9.92 50.17
N VAL A 9 26.97 -8.67 50.65
CA VAL A 9 26.11 -7.65 50.00
C VAL A 9 26.68 -7.20 48.66
N GLU A 10 28.00 -6.97 48.58
CA GLU A 10 28.68 -6.61 47.35
C GLU A 10 28.53 -7.70 46.28
N ASN A 11 28.68 -8.97 46.67
CA ASN A 11 28.49 -10.11 45.78
C ASN A 11 27.03 -10.24 45.27
N ASP A 12 26.02 -9.98 46.12
CA ASP A 12 24.60 -9.96 45.71
C ASP A 12 24.30 -8.81 44.72
N LEU A 13 24.87 -7.63 44.96
CA LEU A 13 24.76 -6.48 44.06
C LEU A 13 25.40 -6.76 42.69
N ILE A 14 26.57 -7.40 42.66
CA ILE A 14 27.24 -7.80 41.43
C ILE A 14 26.39 -8.82 40.66
N SER A 15 25.83 -9.84 41.33
CA SER A 15 24.95 -10.83 40.70
C SER A 15 23.72 -10.18 40.07
N LYS A 16 23.03 -9.30 40.80
CA LYS A 16 21.85 -8.56 40.28
C LYS A 16 22.21 -7.66 39.10
N LEU A 17 23.39 -7.05 39.11
CA LEU A 17 23.87 -6.22 38.01
C LEU A 17 24.13 -7.05 36.75
N ASP A 18 24.71 -8.24 36.89
CA ASP A 18 24.98 -9.13 35.76
C ASP A 18 23.69 -9.72 35.17
N GLU A 19 22.73 -10.09 36.02
CA GLU A 19 21.38 -10.49 35.60
C GLU A 19 20.67 -9.36 34.84
N ALA A 20 20.75 -8.12 35.33
CA ALA A 20 20.15 -6.95 34.69
C ALA A 20 20.78 -6.65 33.32
N LYS A 21 22.11 -6.78 33.19
CA LYS A 21 22.81 -6.63 31.89
C LYS A 21 22.43 -7.73 30.91
N ALA A 22 22.32 -8.97 31.37
CA ALA A 22 21.88 -10.10 30.54
C ALA A 22 20.44 -9.91 30.04
N ALA A 23 19.54 -9.44 30.91
CA ALA A 23 18.17 -9.12 30.55
C ALA A 23 18.11 -7.96 29.53
N LEU A 24 18.91 -6.92 29.70
CA LEU A 24 19.00 -5.80 28.74
C LEU A 24 19.49 -6.28 27.37
N ALA A 25 20.54 -7.11 27.32
CA ALA A 25 21.06 -7.66 26.07
C ALA A 25 20.00 -8.52 25.34
N LYS A 26 19.26 -9.34 26.10
CA LYS A 26 18.14 -10.13 25.55
C LYS A 26 17.04 -9.24 25.00
N ASN A 27 16.66 -8.19 25.73
CA ASN A 27 15.64 -7.24 25.27
C ASN A 27 16.08 -6.50 23.99
N GLN A 28 17.35 -6.07 23.92
CA GLN A 28 17.91 -5.43 22.71
C GLN A 28 17.88 -6.38 21.50
N GLN A 29 18.21 -7.65 21.70
CA GLN A 29 18.17 -8.67 20.66
C GLN A 29 16.74 -8.90 20.15
N THR A 30 15.76 -9.06 21.04
CA THR A 30 14.35 -9.22 20.65
C THR A 30 13.81 -8.01 19.89
N LEU A 31 14.21 -6.78 20.27
CA LEU A 31 13.82 -5.59 19.53
C LEU A 31 14.43 -5.55 18.12
N LYS A 32 15.68 -6.00 17.97
CA LYS A 32 16.33 -6.10 16.67
C LYS A 32 15.63 -7.12 15.77
N GLU A 33 15.30 -8.30 16.30
CA GLU A 33 14.56 -9.33 15.59
C GLU A 33 13.18 -8.83 15.14
N LYS A 34 12.41 -8.19 16.02
CA LYS A 34 11.12 -7.58 15.67
C LYS A 34 11.25 -6.47 14.62
N ARG A 35 12.33 -5.67 14.69
CA ARG A 35 12.60 -4.63 13.69
C ARG A 35 12.86 -5.25 12.32
N ASP A 36 13.67 -6.30 12.26
CA ASP A 36 14.01 -6.98 11.01
C ASP A 36 12.79 -7.72 10.43
N GLU A 37 11.92 -8.28 11.29
CA GLU A 37 10.61 -8.85 10.91
C GLU A 37 9.68 -7.79 10.29
N LEU A 38 9.52 -6.63 10.94
CA LEU A 38 8.71 -5.52 10.43
C LEU A 38 9.25 -4.98 9.10
N LEU A 39 10.57 -4.89 8.93
CA LEU A 39 11.20 -4.51 7.67
C LEU A 39 10.93 -5.55 6.57
N GLY A 40 10.97 -6.85 6.91
CA GLY A 40 10.63 -7.93 6.00
C GLY A 40 9.16 -7.91 5.55
N LEU A 41 8.24 -7.59 6.45
CA LEU A 41 6.82 -7.40 6.15
C LEU A 41 6.59 -6.19 5.22
N ASN A 42 7.23 -5.06 5.48
CA ASN A 42 7.13 -3.87 4.64
C ASN A 42 7.61 -4.15 3.21
N ASN A 43 8.76 -4.81 3.07
CA ASN A 43 9.32 -5.15 1.76
C ASN A 43 8.48 -6.19 1.00
N LYS A 44 7.77 -7.09 1.70
CA LYS A 44 6.83 -8.02 1.07
C LYS A 44 5.62 -7.32 0.48
N LEU A 45 5.19 -6.18 1.01
CA LEU A 45 4.06 -5.42 0.46
C LEU A 45 4.41 -4.81 -0.91
N ASP A 46 5.64 -4.30 -1.04
CA ASP A 46 6.14 -3.68 -2.28
C ASP A 46 6.58 -4.70 -3.35
N SER A 47 7.01 -5.90 -2.92
CA SER A 47 7.56 -6.93 -3.82
C SER A 47 6.62 -8.11 -4.09
N SER A 48 5.40 -8.11 -3.54
CA SER A 48 4.43 -9.17 -3.80
C SER A 48 4.04 -9.17 -5.28
N PRO A 49 4.30 -10.26 -6.04
CA PRO A 49 4.01 -10.33 -7.48
C PRO A 49 2.51 -10.25 -7.82
N LEU A 50 1.64 -10.30 -6.81
CA LEU A 50 0.19 -10.16 -6.97
C LEU A 50 -0.27 -8.69 -7.02
N VAL A 51 0.66 -7.76 -6.76
CA VAL A 51 0.41 -6.32 -6.74
C VAL A 51 1.57 -5.66 -7.50
N LYS A 52 1.64 -5.87 -8.83
CA LYS A 52 2.48 -5.03 -9.71
C LYS A 52 1.87 -3.63 -9.76
N LYS A 53 1.99 -2.89 -8.66
CA LYS A 53 1.65 -1.48 -8.58
C LYS A 53 2.66 -0.71 -9.42
N GLY A 54 2.17 0.23 -10.23
CA GLY A 54 3.04 1.21 -10.85
C GLY A 54 3.79 2.02 -9.78
N LYS A 55 4.88 2.68 -10.15
CA LYS A 55 5.60 3.58 -9.23
C LYS A 55 4.62 4.64 -8.70
N ASN A 56 4.61 4.88 -7.39
CA ASN A 56 3.67 5.77 -6.70
C ASN A 56 2.17 5.45 -6.93
N ALA A 57 1.82 4.23 -7.32
CA ALA A 57 0.43 3.87 -7.58
C ALA A 57 -0.31 3.45 -6.30
N LEU A 58 -1.60 3.76 -6.25
CA LEU A 58 -2.52 3.30 -5.21
C LEU A 58 -3.49 2.29 -5.82
N ALA A 59 -3.54 1.08 -5.25
CA ALA A 59 -4.57 0.10 -5.57
C ALA A 59 -5.19 -0.39 -4.26
N GLU A 60 -6.49 -0.17 -4.11
CA GLU A 60 -7.28 -0.49 -2.90
C GLU A 60 -8.60 -1.17 -3.28
N GLY A 61 -8.89 -2.31 -2.65
CA GLY A 61 -10.04 -3.15 -2.97
C GLY A 61 -9.65 -4.54 -3.49
N THR A 62 -10.56 -5.50 -3.41
CA THR A 62 -10.35 -6.87 -3.90
C THR A 62 -10.02 -6.85 -5.40
N ASN A 63 -8.87 -7.39 -5.79
CA ASN A 63 -8.36 -7.41 -7.17
C ASN A 63 -8.19 -6.02 -7.82
N ALA A 64 -8.13 -4.93 -7.05
CA ALA A 64 -7.81 -3.62 -7.61
C ALA A 64 -6.40 -3.63 -8.24
N PHE A 65 -6.26 -3.10 -9.45
CA PHE A 65 -5.04 -3.18 -10.24
C PHE A 65 -4.62 -1.82 -10.79
N ALA A 66 -3.67 -1.17 -10.13
CA ALA A 66 -3.09 0.10 -10.56
C ALA A 66 -1.64 -0.10 -11.05
N SER A 67 -1.44 -0.36 -12.35
CA SER A 67 -0.12 -0.67 -12.92
C SER A 67 0.59 0.52 -13.57
N GLY A 68 -0.11 1.63 -13.81
CA GLY A 68 0.51 2.85 -14.36
C GLY A 68 1.26 3.67 -13.30
N GLU A 69 2.26 4.44 -13.70
CA GLU A 69 2.94 5.39 -12.78
C GLU A 69 1.94 6.43 -12.27
N ASN A 70 1.95 6.71 -10.97
CA ASN A 70 1.01 7.58 -10.27
C ASN A 70 -0.48 7.21 -10.45
N ALA A 71 -0.79 5.97 -10.85
CA ALA A 71 -2.16 5.54 -11.09
C ALA A 71 -2.92 5.28 -9.78
N ILE A 72 -4.24 5.47 -9.80
CA ILE A 72 -5.13 5.21 -8.67
C ILE A 72 -6.24 4.25 -9.12
N ALA A 73 -6.31 3.07 -8.51
CA ALA A 73 -7.42 2.12 -8.66
C ALA A 73 -8.08 1.90 -7.30
N PHE A 74 -9.36 2.24 -7.17
CA PHE A 74 -10.10 2.09 -5.93
C PHE A 74 -11.44 1.41 -6.18
N GLY A 75 -11.65 0.24 -5.56
CA GLY A 75 -12.84 -0.58 -5.67
C GLY A 75 -12.55 -1.98 -6.22
N THR A 76 -13.48 -2.90 -6.00
CA THR A 76 -13.38 -4.30 -6.44
C THR A 76 -13.21 -4.40 -7.96
N ASP A 77 -12.18 -5.10 -8.42
CA ASP A 77 -11.82 -5.28 -9.83
C ASP A 77 -11.59 -3.97 -10.61
N SER A 78 -11.30 -2.85 -9.92
CA SER A 78 -10.93 -1.58 -10.55
C SER A 78 -9.56 -1.67 -11.24
N GLN A 79 -9.41 -1.03 -12.42
CA GLN A 79 -8.20 -1.12 -13.23
C GLN A 79 -7.74 0.28 -13.66
N ALA A 80 -6.55 0.68 -13.23
CA ALA A 80 -5.87 1.90 -13.66
C ALA A 80 -4.50 1.54 -14.25
N THR A 81 -4.48 1.19 -15.55
CA THR A 81 -3.27 0.70 -16.21
C THR A 81 -2.48 1.78 -16.95
N GLY A 82 -3.10 2.95 -17.20
CA GLY A 82 -2.41 4.10 -17.79
C GLY A 82 -1.64 4.93 -16.77
N ASN A 83 -0.59 5.61 -17.21
CA ASN A 83 0.14 6.56 -16.36
C ASN A 83 -0.77 7.74 -15.97
N ASN A 84 -0.71 8.17 -14.72
CA ASN A 84 -1.59 9.19 -14.12
C ASN A 84 -3.10 8.88 -14.26
N ALA A 85 -3.47 7.62 -14.48
CA ALA A 85 -4.86 7.22 -14.65
C ALA A 85 -5.58 7.07 -13.30
N ILE A 86 -6.87 7.34 -13.27
CA ILE A 86 -7.71 7.24 -12.07
C ILE A 86 -8.92 6.36 -12.39
N ALA A 87 -9.08 5.25 -11.69
CA ALA A 87 -10.22 4.34 -11.77
C ALA A 87 -10.86 4.22 -10.38
N LEU A 88 -12.04 4.82 -10.18
CA LEU A 88 -12.75 4.84 -8.91
C LEU A 88 -14.13 4.20 -9.07
N GLY A 89 -14.31 3.01 -8.52
CA GLY A 89 -15.56 2.26 -8.55
C GLY A 89 -15.34 0.78 -8.86
N ALA A 90 -16.30 -0.07 -8.48
CA ALA A 90 -16.21 -1.49 -8.82
C ALA A 90 -16.22 -1.67 -10.34
N ASN A 91 -15.28 -2.46 -10.88
CA ASN A 91 -15.10 -2.68 -12.33
C ASN A 91 -14.81 -1.43 -13.18
N SER A 92 -14.44 -0.28 -12.57
CA SER A 92 -14.05 0.91 -13.34
C SER A 92 -12.72 0.68 -14.07
N LYS A 93 -12.57 1.21 -15.29
CA LYS A 93 -11.37 1.01 -16.14
C LYS A 93 -10.85 2.34 -16.69
N ALA A 94 -9.63 2.70 -16.29
CA ALA A 94 -8.87 3.82 -16.82
C ALA A 94 -7.55 3.29 -17.41
N ASN A 95 -7.61 2.83 -18.65
CA ASN A 95 -6.54 1.99 -19.24
C ASN A 95 -5.54 2.76 -20.10
N ALA A 96 -5.70 4.08 -20.22
CA ALA A 96 -4.88 4.94 -21.06
C ALA A 96 -4.28 6.10 -20.24
N GLU A 97 -3.27 6.76 -20.78
CA GLU A 97 -2.58 7.86 -20.10
C GLU A 97 -3.53 9.00 -19.73
N SER A 98 -3.46 9.44 -18.48
CA SER A 98 -4.29 10.51 -17.91
C SER A 98 -5.81 10.26 -18.06
N ALA A 99 -6.23 9.01 -18.25
CA ALA A 99 -7.64 8.65 -18.31
C ALA A 99 -8.27 8.65 -16.91
N ILE A 100 -9.52 9.09 -16.80
CA ILE A 100 -10.25 9.17 -15.53
C ILE A 100 -11.59 8.44 -15.71
N ALA A 101 -11.80 7.36 -14.97
CA ALA A 101 -13.04 6.60 -14.91
C ALA A 101 -13.57 6.58 -13.48
N ILE A 102 -14.71 7.21 -13.24
CA ILE A 102 -15.33 7.33 -11.92
C ILE A 102 -16.77 6.82 -11.99
N GLY A 103 -17.09 5.77 -11.25
CA GLY A 103 -18.37 5.08 -11.26
C GLY A 103 -18.20 3.58 -11.45
N LYS A 104 -19.16 2.80 -10.94
CA LYS A 104 -19.19 1.35 -11.18
C LYS A 104 -19.27 1.07 -12.68
N GLY A 105 -18.35 0.27 -13.21
CA GLY A 105 -18.30 -0.06 -14.64
C GLY A 105 -17.94 1.10 -15.58
N ALA A 106 -17.56 2.28 -15.07
CA ALA A 106 -17.11 3.41 -15.90
C ALA A 106 -15.85 3.06 -16.69
N GLN A 107 -15.74 3.51 -17.94
CA GLN A 107 -14.66 3.15 -18.86
C GLN A 107 -14.10 4.37 -19.58
N ALA A 108 -12.89 4.78 -19.22
CA ALA A 108 -12.09 5.77 -19.95
C ALA A 108 -10.96 5.02 -20.69
N LEU A 109 -11.19 4.76 -21.98
CA LEU A 109 -10.41 3.79 -22.76
C LEU A 109 -9.30 4.43 -23.61
N LYS A 110 -9.22 5.76 -23.65
CA LYS A 110 -8.27 6.52 -24.47
C LYS A 110 -7.63 7.65 -23.66
N GLU A 111 -6.52 8.16 -24.20
CA GLU A 111 -5.72 9.19 -23.54
C GLU A 111 -6.56 10.42 -23.18
N LYS A 112 -6.38 10.94 -21.97
CA LYS A 112 -7.08 12.13 -21.45
C LYS A 112 -8.61 12.04 -21.45
N ALA A 113 -9.17 10.84 -21.64
CA ALA A 113 -10.61 10.64 -21.62
C ALA A 113 -11.17 10.69 -20.19
N LEU A 114 -12.37 11.24 -20.03
CA LEU A 114 -13.09 11.30 -18.75
C LEU A 114 -14.43 10.57 -18.88
N ALA A 115 -14.61 9.50 -18.12
CA ALA A 115 -15.88 8.81 -17.93
C ALA A 115 -16.35 8.96 -16.48
N LEU A 116 -17.46 9.65 -16.26
CA LEU A 116 -18.01 9.94 -14.94
C LEU A 116 -19.49 9.52 -14.87
N GLY A 117 -19.78 8.42 -14.17
CA GLY A 117 -21.11 7.82 -14.04
C GLY A 117 -21.07 6.29 -14.05
N GLU A 118 -22.10 5.63 -13.52
CA GLU A 118 -22.23 4.16 -13.66
C GLU A 118 -22.27 3.81 -15.16
N ASN A 119 -21.42 2.88 -15.59
CA ASN A 119 -21.29 2.44 -16.98
C ASN A 119 -21.03 3.55 -18.02
N ALA A 120 -20.55 4.74 -17.61
CA ALA A 120 -20.16 5.78 -18.57
C ALA A 120 -18.98 5.31 -19.43
N ILE A 121 -18.97 5.62 -20.73
CA ILE A 121 -17.93 5.18 -21.67
C ILE A 121 -17.36 6.37 -22.44
N ALA A 122 -16.10 6.70 -22.19
CA ALA A 122 -15.29 7.62 -22.97
C ALA A 122 -14.26 6.84 -23.80
N ASN A 123 -14.57 6.58 -25.06
CA ASN A 123 -13.80 5.69 -25.96
C ASN A 123 -12.94 6.42 -27.00
N ARG A 124 -12.81 7.75 -26.87
CA ARG A 124 -12.07 8.64 -27.76
C ARG A 124 -11.07 9.48 -26.97
N ALA A 125 -9.97 9.86 -27.61
CA ALA A 125 -8.95 10.69 -26.96
C ALA A 125 -9.55 12.05 -26.57
N SER A 126 -9.29 12.50 -25.35
CA SER A 126 -9.84 13.74 -24.77
C SER A 126 -11.37 13.80 -24.68
N ALA A 127 -12.08 12.69 -24.91
CA ALA A 127 -13.53 12.68 -24.88
C ALA A 127 -14.05 12.68 -23.45
N ILE A 128 -15.20 13.33 -23.26
CA ILE A 128 -15.86 13.45 -21.96
C ILE A 128 -17.23 12.76 -22.06
N ALA A 129 -17.45 11.77 -21.20
CA ALA A 129 -18.71 11.09 -21.01
C ALA A 129 -19.18 11.29 -19.57
N ILE A 130 -20.29 11.98 -19.36
CA ILE A 130 -20.85 12.25 -18.02
C ILE A 130 -22.31 11.76 -17.98
N GLY A 131 -22.64 10.96 -16.96
CA GLY A 131 -23.97 10.40 -16.74
C GLY A 131 -23.99 8.87 -16.76
N ASP A 132 -25.02 8.29 -16.14
CA ASP A 132 -25.25 6.85 -16.14
C ASP A 132 -25.52 6.33 -17.57
N ASN A 133 -24.84 5.25 -17.96
CA ASN A 133 -24.89 4.65 -19.29
C ASN A 133 -24.60 5.62 -20.46
N HIS A 134 -23.90 6.73 -20.19
CA HIS A 134 -23.59 7.73 -21.20
C HIS A 134 -22.34 7.34 -21.99
N SER A 135 -22.38 7.45 -23.32
CA SER A 135 -21.21 7.24 -24.19
C SER A 135 -20.84 8.53 -24.90
N SER A 136 -19.58 8.96 -24.81
CA SER A 136 -19.09 10.16 -25.50
C SER A 136 -19.19 9.97 -27.01
N LYS A 137 -19.76 10.94 -27.75
CA LYS A 137 -19.99 10.81 -29.20
C LYS A 137 -19.06 11.62 -30.10
N LEU A 138 -18.22 12.50 -29.57
CA LEU A 138 -17.35 13.36 -30.38
C LEU A 138 -15.97 13.48 -29.74
#